data_AF-A0A078KYL9-F1
#
_entry.id   AF-A0A078KYL9-F1
#
_cell.length_a   1.000
_cell.length_b   1.000
_cell.length_c   1.000
_cell.angle_alpha   90.00
_cell.angle_beta   90.00
_cell.angle_gamma   90.00
#
_symmetry.space_group_name_H-M   'P 1'
#
loop_
_entity.id
_entity.type
_entity.pdbx_description
1 polymer ?
#
loop_
_entity_poly.entity_id
_entity_poly.type
_entity_poly.pdbx_seq_one_letter_code
_entity_poly.pdbx_strand_id
1 'polypeptide(L)'
;MKPVRQMCKGVEHRSQKRLNNRIENAHQPTRRKEKCLIRFKSPAGAQSVIALMGSTRNLFAVVVGRYTKPAHQRRFQFQSAKDIWKAAAIELLCA
;
A
#
# COMPACT_ATOMS: atom_id res chain seq x y z
N MET A 1 13.87 -11.84 19.23
CA MET A 1 13.14 -13.14 19.18
C MET A 1 14.04 -14.21 19.78
N LYS A 2 13.58 -14.99 20.77
CA LYS A 2 14.37 -16.11 21.31
C LYS A 2 14.38 -17.26 20.28
N PRO A 3 15.50 -17.98 20.10
CA PRO A 3 15.57 -19.08 19.15
C PRO A 3 14.58 -20.20 19.52
N VAL A 4 14.04 -20.90 18.51
CA VAL A 4 13.03 -21.97 18.68
C VAL A 4 13.46 -23.03 19.71
N ARG A 5 14.76 -23.31 19.80
CA ARG A 5 15.36 -24.23 20.79
C ARG A 5 15.11 -23.82 22.25
N GLN A 6 14.99 -22.51 22.53
CA GLN A 6 14.64 -21.99 23.86
C GLN A 6 13.14 -21.96 24.11
N MET A 7 12.32 -21.95 23.06
CA MET A 7 10.86 -21.88 23.18
C MET A 7 10.23 -23.27 23.30
N CYS A 8 10.82 -24.29 22.67
CA CYS A 8 10.31 -25.67 22.70
C CYS A 8 11.44 -26.66 23.05
N LYS A 9 11.43 -27.20 24.28
CA LYS A 9 12.38 -28.25 24.69
C LYS A 9 12.03 -29.57 23.98
N GLY A 10 12.99 -30.17 23.26
CA GLY A 10 12.83 -31.45 22.55
C GLY A 10 12.61 -31.34 21.04
N VAL A 11 12.43 -30.14 20.49
CA VAL A 11 12.33 -29.95 19.04
C VAL A 11 13.71 -29.94 18.40
N GLU A 12 13.90 -30.76 17.36
CA GLU A 12 15.13 -30.79 16.57
C GLU A 12 15.30 -29.47 15.81
N HIS A 13 16.26 -28.65 16.25
CA HIS A 13 16.58 -27.39 15.57
C HIS A 13 17.51 -27.66 14.38
N ARG A 14 16.93 -27.82 13.17
CA ARG A 14 17.73 -27.96 11.95
C ARG A 14 18.23 -26.60 11.45
N SER A 15 19.48 -26.29 11.78
CA SER A 15 20.18 -25.06 11.39
C SER A 15 21.01 -25.21 10.10
N GLN A 16 20.79 -26.28 9.34
CA GLN A 16 21.48 -26.51 8.06
C GLN A 16 21.13 -25.38 7.07
N LYS A 17 22.09 -24.47 6.85
CA LYS A 17 22.00 -23.29 5.96
C LYS A 17 21.40 -23.58 4.58
N ARG A 18 21.56 -24.81 4.07
CA ARG A 18 21.12 -25.19 2.71
C ARG A 18 19.67 -25.64 2.60
N LEU A 19 19.01 -26.03 3.70
CA LEU A 19 17.59 -26.43 3.69
C LEU A 19 16.67 -25.24 3.37
N ASN A 20 16.93 -24.08 3.98
CA ASN A 20 16.18 -22.85 3.70
C ASN A 20 16.47 -22.30 2.30
N ASN A 21 17.70 -22.49 1.79
CA ASN A 21 18.06 -22.02 0.44
C ASN A 21 17.14 -22.60 -0.64
N ARG A 22 16.64 -23.84 -0.53
CA ARG A 22 15.79 -24.42 -1.58
C ARG A 22 14.40 -23.79 -1.60
N ILE A 23 13.79 -23.61 -0.42
CA ILE A 23 12.48 -22.95 -0.29
C ILE A 23 12.61 -21.47 -0.66
N GLU A 24 13.61 -20.77 -0.14
CA GLU A 24 13.85 -19.36 -0.48
C GLU A 24 14.14 -19.14 -1.97
N ASN A 25 14.93 -20.02 -2.60
CA ASN A 25 15.21 -19.93 -4.05
C ASN A 25 13.97 -20.25 -4.90
N ALA A 26 13.11 -21.17 -4.48
CA ALA A 26 11.86 -21.47 -5.17
C ALA A 26 10.92 -20.24 -5.22
N HIS A 27 10.98 -19.35 -4.22
CA HIS A 27 10.19 -18.13 -4.17
C HIS A 27 10.84 -16.91 -4.85
N GLN A 28 12.10 -16.99 -5.26
CA GLN A 28 12.80 -15.85 -5.90
C GLN A 28 12.09 -15.29 -7.14
N PRO A 29 11.53 -16.11 -8.06
CA PRO A 29 10.82 -15.60 -9.23
C PRO A 29 9.59 -14.76 -8.85
N THR A 30 8.79 -15.24 -7.90
CA THR A 30 7.60 -14.54 -7.38
C THR A 30 8.00 -13.25 -6.68
N ARG A 31 9.02 -13.30 -5.81
CA ARG A 31 9.52 -12.13 -5.09
C ARG A 31 10.13 -11.07 -6.02
N ARG A 32 10.79 -11.49 -7.10
CA ARG A 32 11.30 -10.59 -8.15
C ARG A 32 10.16 -9.96 -8.93
N LYS A 33 9.13 -10.73 -9.31
CA LYS A 33 7.93 -10.20 -9.97
C LYS A 33 7.22 -9.18 -9.08
N GLU A 34 6.94 -9.51 -7.83
CA GLU A 34 6.37 -8.57 -6.85
C GLU A 34 7.22 -7.30 -6.70
N LYS A 35 8.54 -7.43 -6.50
CA LYS A 35 9.43 -6.26 -6.42
C LYS A 35 9.45 -5.43 -7.70
N CYS A 36 9.42 -6.05 -8.88
CA CYS A 36 9.36 -5.34 -10.16
C CYS A 36 8.02 -4.65 -10.37
N LEU A 37 6.92 -5.24 -9.89
CA LEU A 37 5.59 -4.63 -9.90
C LEU A 37 5.46 -3.49 -8.87
N ILE A 38 6.19 -3.56 -7.76
CA ILE A 38 6.16 -2.56 -6.68
C ILE A 38 7.13 -1.39 -6.92
N ARG A 39 8.12 -1.53 -7.82
CA ARG A 39 9.10 -0.46 -8.08
C ARG A 39 8.58 0.51 -9.14
N PHE A 40 8.49 1.79 -8.76
CA PHE A 40 8.37 2.88 -9.73
C PHE A 40 9.57 2.88 -10.68
N LYS A 41 9.30 3.06 -11.98
CA LYS A 41 10.34 3.06 -13.02
C LYS A 41 11.26 4.28 -12.96
N SER A 42 10.82 5.35 -12.29
CA SER A 42 11.60 6.57 -12.07
C SER A 42 11.23 7.24 -10.74
N PRO A 43 12.15 8.01 -10.12
CA PRO A 43 11.84 8.84 -8.96
C PRO A 43 10.73 9.85 -9.23
N ALA A 44 10.72 10.46 -10.43
CA ALA A 44 9.66 11.39 -10.84
C ALA A 44 8.28 10.70 -10.86
N GLY A 45 8.17 9.48 -11.40
CA GLY A 45 6.92 8.73 -11.38
C GLY A 45 6.45 8.41 -9.96
N ALA A 46 7.38 8.10 -9.05
CA ALA A 46 7.05 7.91 -7.64
C ALA A 46 6.51 9.20 -7.00
N GLN A 47 7.16 10.34 -7.24
CA GLN A 47 6.72 11.64 -6.73
C GLN A 47 5.34 12.02 -7.26
N SER A 48 5.07 11.84 -8.55
CA SER A 48 3.77 12.11 -9.15
C SER A 48 2.66 11.29 -8.50
N VAL A 49 2.89 10.00 -8.24
CA VAL A 49 1.91 9.15 -7.55
C VAL A 49 1.71 9.60 -6.10
N ILE A 50 2.78 9.93 -5.37
CA ILE A 50 2.66 10.43 -4.00
C ILE A 50 1.87 11.75 -3.96
N ALA A 51 2.14 12.68 -4.87
CA ALA A 51 1.43 13.95 -4.98
C ALA A 51 -0.07 13.73 -5.26
N LEU A 52 -0.40 12.89 -6.25
CA LEU A 52 -1.79 12.54 -6.57
C LEU A 52 -2.52 11.92 -5.38
N MET A 53 -1.88 10.96 -4.71
CA MET A 53 -2.44 10.30 -3.52
C MET A 53 -2.64 11.27 -2.35
N GLY A 54 -1.73 12.24 -2.19
CA GLY A 54 -1.84 13.33 -1.22
C GLY A 54 -3.08 14.19 -1.47
N SER A 55 -3.24 14.69 -2.70
CA SER A 55 -4.41 15.50 -3.10
C SER A 55 -5.73 14.73 -2.91
N THR A 56 -5.75 13.46 -3.34
CA THR A 56 -6.92 12.58 -3.17
C THR A 56 -7.29 12.41 -1.69
N ARG A 57 -6.30 12.15 -0.82
CA ARG A 57 -6.53 12.00 0.61
C ARG A 57 -7.02 13.30 1.24
N ASN A 58 -6.45 14.44 0.88
CA ASN A 58 -6.88 15.74 1.41
C ASN A 58 -8.36 16.00 1.08
N LEU A 59 -8.76 15.73 -0.16
CA LEU A 59 -10.14 15.89 -0.59
C LEU A 59 -11.10 14.95 0.16
N PHE A 60 -10.79 13.66 0.28
CA PHE A 60 -11.74 12.67 0.81
C PHE A 60 -11.65 12.42 2.33
N ALA A 61 -10.53 12.75 2.98
CA ALA A 61 -10.34 12.52 4.41
C ALA A 61 -10.44 13.81 5.24
N VAL A 62 -9.77 14.89 4.78
CA VAL A 62 -9.69 16.16 5.51
C VAL A 62 -10.95 16.99 5.29
N VAL A 63 -11.30 17.32 4.03
CA VAL A 63 -12.47 18.16 3.72
C VAL A 63 -13.77 17.51 4.22
N VAL A 64 -13.91 16.22 3.95
CA VAL A 64 -15.04 15.38 4.40
C VAL A 64 -15.08 15.21 5.93
N GLY A 65 -13.99 15.52 6.65
CA GLY A 65 -13.93 15.47 8.11
C GLY A 65 -14.23 14.09 8.67
N ARG A 66 -13.58 13.04 8.12
CA ARG A 66 -13.92 11.62 8.39
C ARG A 66 -14.08 11.30 9.87
N TYR A 67 -13.26 11.91 10.73
CA TYR A 67 -13.18 11.68 12.17
C TYR A 67 -13.76 12.80 13.02
N THR A 68 -14.18 13.91 12.43
CA THR A 68 -14.63 15.11 13.15
C THR A 68 -16.10 15.43 12.93
N LYS A 69 -16.73 14.88 11.88
CA LYS A 69 -18.10 15.23 11.48
C LYS A 69 -19.09 14.07 11.66
N PRO A 70 -20.35 14.35 12.04
CA PRO A 70 -21.43 13.37 12.07
C PRO A 70 -21.71 12.75 10.69
N ALA A 71 -22.35 11.57 10.69
CA ALA A 71 -22.54 10.77 9.48
C ALA A 71 -23.28 11.50 8.35
N HIS A 72 -24.32 12.28 8.64
CA HIS A 72 -25.09 13.00 7.62
C HIS A 72 -24.25 14.07 6.92
N GLN A 73 -23.52 14.88 7.69
CA GLN A 73 -22.64 15.92 7.18
C GLN A 73 -21.48 15.33 6.38
N ARG A 74 -20.93 14.20 6.84
CA ARG A 74 -19.90 13.46 6.12
C ARG A 74 -20.39 12.96 4.77
N ARG A 75 -21.61 12.41 4.70
CA ARG A 75 -22.21 11.94 3.42
C ARG A 75 -22.38 13.09 2.43
N PHE A 76 -22.89 14.23 2.89
CA PHE A 76 -23.05 15.43 2.07
C PHE A 76 -21.71 15.89 1.49
N GLN A 77 -20.69 16.08 2.34
CA GLN A 77 -19.37 16.53 1.89
C GLN A 77 -18.64 15.52 1.02
N PHE A 78 -18.85 14.22 1.28
CA PHE A 78 -18.30 13.17 0.44
C PHE A 78 -18.90 13.19 -0.97
N GLN A 79 -20.18 13.57 -1.10
CA GLN A 79 -20.80 13.77 -2.41
C GLN A 79 -20.15 14.97 -3.13
N SER A 80 -19.99 16.11 -2.45
CA SER A 80 -19.28 17.26 -3.03
C SER A 80 -17.85 16.93 -3.45
N ALA A 81 -17.11 16.17 -2.63
CA ALA A 81 -15.77 15.70 -2.95
C ALA A 81 -15.74 14.79 -4.20
N LYS A 82 -16.75 13.93 -4.38
CA LYS A 82 -16.89 13.12 -5.60
C LYS A 82 -17.13 13.96 -6.83
N ASP A 83 -17.95 14.99 -6.72
CA ASP A 83 -18.30 15.85 -7.86
C ASP A 83 -17.06 16.64 -8.33
N ILE A 84 -16.28 17.19 -7.38
CA ILE A 84 -14.98 17.82 -7.66
C ILE A 84 -14.02 16.83 -8.33
N TRP A 85 -13.90 15.61 -7.78
CA TRP A 85 -13.03 14.57 -8.36
C TRP A 85 -13.44 14.21 -9.79
N LYS A 86 -14.75 14.05 -10.05
CA LYS A 86 -15.26 13.73 -11.38
C LYS A 86 -14.98 14.84 -12.37
N ALA A 87 -15.18 16.10 -12.00
CA ALA A 87 -14.88 17.24 -12.87
C ALA A 87 -13.40 17.25 -13.28
N ALA A 88 -12.49 17.15 -12.30
CA ALA A 88 -11.05 17.09 -12.57
C ALA A 88 -10.64 15.87 -13.41
N ALA A 89 -11.28 14.71 -13.18
CA ALA A 89 -11.02 13.52 -13.98
C ALA A 89 -11.49 13.66 -15.44
N ILE A 90 -12.63 14.32 -15.68
CA ILE A 90 -13.12 14.60 -17.04
C ILE A 90 -12.16 15.56 -17.75
N GLU A 91 -11.74 16.64 -17.09
CA GLU A 91 -10.77 17.59 -17.66
C GLU A 91 -9.48 16.90 -18.09
N LEU A 92 -8.95 15.98 -17.27
CA LEU A 92 -7.74 15.22 -17.60
C LEU A 92 -7.93 14.19 -18.72
N LEU A 93 -9.14 13.64 -18.89
CA LEU A 93 -9.43 12.65 -19.94
C LEU A 93 -9.78 13.30 -21.28
N CYS A 94 -10.23 14.56 -21.27
CA CYS A 94 -10.56 15.34 -22.46
C CYS A 94 -9.41 16.27 -22.91
N ALA A 95 -8.31 16.31 -22.17
CA ALA A 95 -7.06 17.00 -22.51
C ALA A 95 -6.08 16.09 -23.24
#